data_AF-A0AAU1S151-F1
#
_entry.id   AF-A0AAU1S151-F1
#
_cell.length_a   1.000
_cell.length_b   1.000
_cell.length_c   1.000
_cell.angle_alpha   90.00
_cell.angle_beta   90.00
_cell.angle_gamma   90.00
#
_symmetry.space_group_name_H-M   'P 1'
#
loop_
_entity.id
_entity.type
_entity.pdbx_description
1 polymer ?
#
loop_
_entity_poly.entity_id
_entity_poly.type
_entity_poly.pdbx_seq_one_letter_code
_entity_poly.pdbx_strand_id
1 'polypeptide(L)'
;MSVRTTRARTRMRAAAGLTVLLGACLMGCSSVETSDGPGGDVPYVAPSANAAAASRAAEAQAEADAQASADAEDAARMSSEKPATTPAQVRDAFATLQATLDDTCTPGTGDCAYVLGRVHDELAGLEASMKAYPKDPGHFKEPVAWMTTLDRTLKGDTSTENLEKHRSDLFGTRDRINTWMQGHPEDYR
;
A
#
# COMPACT_ATOMS: atom_id res chain seq x y z
N MET A 1 23.21 53.17 14.56
CA MET A 1 23.01 53.30 13.10
C MET A 1 22.61 51.90 12.60
N SER A 2 21.32 51.61 12.44
CA SER A 2 20.56 51.61 11.16
C SER A 2 21.22 50.69 10.10
N VAL A 3 20.58 49.68 9.50
CA VAL A 3 19.19 49.59 8.99
C VAL A 3 18.72 48.12 8.93
N ARG A 4 17.43 47.89 9.23
CA ARG A 4 16.67 46.65 8.95
C ARG A 4 16.24 46.63 7.48
N THR A 5 16.21 45.46 6.83
CA THR A 5 15.32 45.25 5.68
C THR A 5 14.88 43.79 5.54
N THR A 6 13.67 43.53 6.02
CA THR A 6 12.81 42.40 5.66
C THR A 6 12.30 42.57 4.21
N ARG A 7 12.25 41.49 3.44
CA ARG A 7 11.36 41.41 2.26
C ARG A 7 10.52 40.13 2.33
N ALA A 8 9.29 40.31 2.79
CA ALA A 8 8.19 39.42 2.48
C ALA A 8 7.74 39.66 1.03
N ARG A 9 7.41 38.59 0.30
CA ARG A 9 6.48 38.67 -0.83
C ARG A 9 5.48 37.53 -0.73
N THR A 10 4.23 37.94 -0.78
CA THR A 10 3.01 37.16 -0.60
C THR A 10 2.32 37.02 -1.97
N ARG A 11 1.41 36.04 -2.05
CA ARG A 11 0.29 35.86 -3.03
C ARG A 11 0.70 35.16 -4.35
N MET A 12 -0.10 34.29 -4.97
CA MET A 12 -1.57 34.18 -5.06
C MET A 12 -2.05 32.73 -5.25
N ARG A 13 -3.34 32.51 -4.89
CA ARG A 13 -4.19 31.36 -5.22
C ARG A 13 -4.56 31.33 -6.71
N ALA A 14 -4.79 30.15 -7.28
CA ALA A 14 -5.72 29.95 -8.39
C ALA A 14 -6.28 28.52 -8.39
N ALA A 15 -7.61 28.42 -8.38
CA ALA A 15 -8.39 27.20 -8.51
C ALA A 15 -8.77 26.97 -9.98
N ALA A 16 -8.94 25.72 -10.40
CA ALA A 16 -9.81 25.35 -11.52
C ALA A 16 -10.10 23.84 -11.47
N GLY A 17 -11.37 23.48 -11.36
CA GLY A 17 -11.86 22.11 -11.58
C GLY A 17 -12.20 21.87 -13.05
N LEU A 18 -12.30 20.61 -13.45
CA LEU A 18 -13.04 20.19 -14.65
C LEU A 18 -13.49 18.72 -14.51
N THR A 19 -14.80 18.54 -14.43
CA THR A 19 -15.55 17.28 -14.59
C THR A 19 -15.56 16.81 -16.04
N VAL A 20 -15.49 15.49 -16.29
CA VAL A 20 -15.86 14.89 -17.58
C VAL A 20 -16.71 13.63 -17.36
N LEU A 21 -17.77 13.55 -18.17
CA LEU A 21 -18.93 12.66 -18.15
C LEU A 21 -18.69 11.27 -18.80
N LEU A 22 -19.52 10.33 -18.34
CA LEU A 22 -20.10 9.13 -18.96
C LEU A 22 -19.72 8.75 -20.42
N GLY A 23 -19.49 7.45 -20.62
CA GLY A 23 -19.65 6.77 -21.90
C GLY A 23 -19.98 5.29 -21.71
N ALA A 24 -21.25 4.93 -21.84
CA ALA A 24 -21.72 3.55 -22.01
C ALA A 24 -22.04 3.32 -23.49
N CYS A 25 -21.50 2.25 -24.09
CA CYS A 25 -22.00 1.71 -25.36
C CYS A 25 -21.88 0.17 -25.36
N LEU A 26 -22.96 -0.44 -25.84
CA LEU A 26 -23.27 -1.87 -25.99
C LEU A 26 -22.74 -2.44 -27.33
N MET A 27 -22.80 -3.78 -27.44
CA MET A 27 -23.07 -4.61 -28.64
C MET A 27 -21.93 -5.44 -29.26
N GLY A 28 -22.27 -6.72 -29.54
CA GLY A 28 -21.73 -7.58 -30.61
C GLY A 28 -20.82 -8.71 -30.09
N CYS A 29 -20.95 -10.00 -30.44
CA CYS A 29 -21.55 -10.61 -31.63
C CYS A 29 -22.06 -12.03 -31.36
N SER A 30 -23.12 -12.37 -32.08
CA SER A 30 -23.79 -13.65 -32.29
C SER A 30 -22.93 -14.67 -33.06
N SER A 31 -23.21 -15.96 -32.88
CA SER A 31 -23.53 -16.93 -33.97
C SER A 31 -23.59 -18.36 -33.42
N VAL A 32 -24.69 -19.09 -33.65
CA VAL A 32 -24.76 -20.13 -34.69
C VAL A 32 -26.12 -20.82 -34.64
N GLU A 33 -26.90 -20.66 -35.71
CA GLU A 33 -27.96 -21.59 -36.09
C GLU A 33 -27.32 -22.84 -36.68
N THR A 34 -27.77 -24.03 -36.26
CA THR A 34 -27.83 -25.17 -37.17
C THR A 34 -29.19 -25.83 -37.04
N SER A 35 -29.90 -25.84 -38.17
CA SER A 35 -31.11 -26.60 -38.46
C SER A 35 -30.88 -28.12 -38.40
N ASP A 36 -32.00 -28.85 -38.45
CA ASP A 36 -32.21 -30.27 -38.75
C ASP A 36 -32.22 -31.29 -37.60
N GLY A 37 -33.43 -31.78 -37.28
CA GLY A 37 -33.64 -33.17 -36.84
C GLY A 37 -33.86 -34.07 -38.07
N PRO A 38 -34.43 -35.30 -37.94
CA PRO A 38 -34.46 -36.24 -36.84
C PRO A 38 -33.77 -37.59 -37.24
N GLY A 39 -33.34 -38.41 -36.28
CA GLY A 39 -32.88 -39.76 -36.63
C GLY A 39 -32.21 -40.48 -35.48
N GLY A 40 -32.90 -41.49 -34.94
CA GLY A 40 -32.28 -42.45 -34.03
C GLY A 40 -31.34 -43.36 -34.79
N ASP A 41 -30.15 -43.55 -34.22
CA ASP A 41 -29.32 -44.76 -34.29
C ASP A 41 -28.16 -44.55 -33.31
N VAL A 42 -28.28 -45.10 -32.10
CA VAL A 42 -27.15 -45.17 -31.17
C VAL A 42 -26.44 -46.50 -31.39
N PRO A 43 -25.15 -46.52 -31.78
CA PRO A 43 -24.38 -47.75 -31.85
C PRO A 43 -24.31 -48.39 -30.47
N TYR A 44 -24.55 -49.70 -30.38
CA TYR A 44 -24.30 -50.45 -29.14
C TYR A 44 -22.80 -50.40 -28.83
N VAL A 45 -22.44 -49.61 -27.81
CA VAL A 45 -21.07 -49.54 -27.29
C VAL A 45 -20.89 -50.64 -26.27
N ALA A 46 -19.91 -51.52 -26.48
CA ALA A 46 -19.59 -52.57 -25.52
C ALA A 46 -19.25 -51.96 -24.15
N PRO A 47 -19.73 -52.53 -23.02
CA PRO A 47 -19.49 -51.99 -21.68
C PRO A 47 -18.01 -51.74 -21.34
N SER A 48 -17.09 -52.50 -21.96
CA SER A 48 -15.64 -52.35 -21.81
C SER A 48 -15.07 -51.07 -22.43
N ALA A 49 -15.66 -50.57 -23.53
CA ALA A 49 -15.25 -49.31 -24.14
C ALA A 49 -15.73 -48.10 -23.32
N ASN A 50 -16.91 -48.20 -22.69
CA ASN A 50 -17.40 -47.20 -21.73
C ASN A 50 -16.55 -47.15 -20.46
N ALA A 51 -16.09 -48.31 -19.96
CA ALA A 51 -15.19 -48.37 -18.81
C ALA A 51 -13.83 -47.72 -19.12
N ALA A 52 -13.22 -48.02 -20.28
CA ALA A 52 -11.96 -47.42 -20.69
C ALA A 52 -12.06 -45.90 -20.95
N ALA A 53 -13.19 -45.43 -21.50
CA ALA A 53 -13.46 -44.01 -21.66
C ALA A 53 -13.63 -43.29 -20.30
N ALA A 54 -14.32 -43.94 -19.34
CA ALA A 54 -14.48 -43.41 -18.00
C ALA A 54 -13.16 -43.34 -17.22
N SER A 55 -12.27 -44.34 -17.38
CA SER A 55 -10.93 -44.32 -16.79
C SER A 55 -10.09 -43.16 -17.31
N ARG A 56 -10.05 -42.96 -18.63
CA ARG A 56 -9.31 -41.84 -19.24
C ARG A 56 -9.87 -40.48 -18.86
N ALA A 57 -11.19 -40.37 -18.73
CA ALA A 57 -11.84 -39.14 -18.25
C ALA A 57 -11.48 -38.84 -16.79
N ALA A 58 -11.39 -39.87 -15.94
CA ALA A 58 -10.96 -39.72 -14.55
C ALA A 58 -9.47 -39.34 -14.43
N GLU A 59 -8.61 -39.92 -15.28
CA GLU A 59 -7.18 -39.56 -15.34
C GLU A 59 -6.99 -38.11 -15.81
N ALA A 60 -7.68 -37.70 -16.89
CA ALA A 60 -7.63 -36.33 -17.38
C ALA A 60 -8.17 -35.32 -16.36
N GLN A 61 -9.20 -35.68 -15.59
CA GLN A 61 -9.73 -34.84 -14.53
C GLN A 61 -8.74 -34.72 -13.36
N ALA A 62 -8.07 -35.81 -12.98
CA ALA A 62 -7.05 -35.79 -11.92
C ALA A 62 -5.83 -34.93 -12.31
N GLU A 63 -5.42 -34.97 -13.59
CA GLU A 63 -4.36 -34.10 -14.11
C GLU A 63 -4.77 -32.62 -14.13
N ALA A 64 -6.02 -32.33 -14.52
CA ALA A 64 -6.55 -30.97 -14.49
C ALA A 64 -6.66 -30.41 -13.07
N ASP A 65 -7.10 -31.22 -12.09
CA ASP A 65 -7.20 -30.83 -10.68
C ASP A 65 -5.81 -30.63 -10.05
N ALA A 66 -4.82 -31.45 -10.41
CA ALA A 66 -3.43 -31.27 -9.98
C ALA A 66 -2.81 -29.98 -10.53
N GLN A 67 -3.06 -29.68 -11.81
CA GLN A 67 -2.59 -28.45 -12.45
C GLN A 67 -3.27 -27.21 -11.85
N ALA A 68 -4.59 -27.24 -11.65
CA ALA A 68 -5.33 -26.16 -11.01
C ALA A 68 -4.86 -25.90 -9.56
N SER A 69 -4.48 -26.96 -8.84
CA SER A 69 -3.91 -26.83 -7.49
C SER A 69 -2.52 -26.19 -7.52
N ALA A 70 -1.66 -26.58 -8.47
CA ALA A 70 -0.34 -25.99 -8.64
C ALA A 70 -0.41 -24.50 -9.05
N ASP A 71 -1.33 -24.16 -9.96
CA ASP A 71 -1.57 -22.77 -10.40
C ASP A 71 -2.16 -21.91 -9.26
N ALA A 72 -3.01 -22.48 -8.41
CA ALA A 72 -3.53 -21.80 -7.22
C ALA A 72 -2.43 -21.57 -6.17
N GLU A 73 -1.52 -22.52 -5.98
CA GLU A 73 -0.37 -22.35 -5.07
C GLU A 73 0.63 -21.32 -5.61
N ASP A 74 0.89 -21.27 -6.91
CA ASP A 74 1.75 -20.26 -7.52
C ASP A 74 1.13 -18.85 -7.44
N ALA A 75 -0.17 -18.74 -7.74
CA ALA A 75 -0.91 -17.49 -7.58
C ALA A 75 -0.97 -17.01 -6.12
N ALA A 76 -1.09 -17.93 -5.16
CA ALA A 76 -1.05 -17.62 -3.73
C ALA A 76 0.34 -17.17 -3.28
N ARG A 77 1.42 -17.75 -3.83
CA ARG A 77 2.81 -17.32 -3.59
C ARG A 77 3.07 -15.93 -4.17
N MET A 78 2.66 -15.69 -5.41
CA MET A 78 2.79 -14.39 -6.09
C MET A 78 1.95 -13.29 -5.41
N SER A 79 0.85 -13.65 -4.74
CA SER A 79 0.00 -12.71 -3.99
C SER A 79 0.48 -12.46 -2.55
N SER A 80 1.38 -13.29 -2.02
CA SER A 80 1.82 -13.20 -0.61
C SER A 80 3.09 -12.39 -0.40
N GLU A 81 3.82 -12.04 -1.46
CA GLU A 81 5.05 -11.26 -1.34
C GLU A 81 4.72 -9.76 -1.41
N LYS A 82 4.63 -9.13 -0.24
CA LYS A 82 4.50 -7.67 -0.14
C LYS A 82 5.66 -7.04 -0.93
N PRO A 83 5.40 -6.12 -1.87
CA PRO A 83 6.46 -5.47 -2.62
C PRO A 83 7.47 -4.85 -1.64
N ALA A 84 8.72 -5.29 -1.73
CA ALA A 84 9.79 -4.72 -0.93
C ALA A 84 9.93 -3.23 -1.26
N THR A 85 10.08 -2.38 -0.25
CA THR A 85 10.22 -0.94 -0.49
C THR A 85 11.58 -0.63 -1.10
N THR A 86 11.58 0.29 -2.06
CA THR A 86 12.78 0.82 -2.71
C THR A 86 13.34 2.01 -1.91
N PRO A 87 14.61 2.42 -2.14
CA PRO A 87 15.14 3.65 -1.54
C PRO A 87 14.24 4.85 -1.83
N ALA A 88 13.70 4.92 -3.05
CA ALA A 88 12.77 5.95 -3.48
C ALA A 88 11.53 6.05 -2.57
N GLN A 89 10.94 4.92 -2.18
CA GLN A 89 9.77 4.94 -1.30
C GLN A 89 10.11 5.42 0.12
N VAL A 90 11.27 5.03 0.67
CA VAL A 90 11.73 5.56 1.96
C VAL A 90 12.01 7.06 1.88
N ARG A 91 12.65 7.51 0.79
CA ARG A 91 12.89 8.93 0.53
C ARG A 91 11.59 9.72 0.44
N ASP A 92 10.59 9.19 -0.26
CA ASP A 92 9.33 9.89 -0.46
C ASP A 92 8.53 9.97 0.85
N ALA A 93 8.49 8.89 1.65
CA ALA A 93 7.93 8.91 3.00
C ALA A 93 8.70 9.83 3.95
N PHE A 94 10.02 9.93 3.79
CA PHE A 94 10.81 10.89 4.56
C PHE A 94 10.49 12.33 4.16
N ALA A 95 10.27 12.60 2.87
CA ALA A 95 9.91 13.93 2.39
C ALA A 95 8.57 14.42 2.95
N THR A 96 7.59 13.53 3.13
CA THR A 96 6.31 13.89 3.75
C THR A 96 6.46 14.17 5.24
N LEU A 97 7.30 13.42 5.97
CA LEU A 97 7.68 13.75 7.35
C LEU A 97 8.35 15.13 7.42
N GLN A 98 9.28 15.43 6.49
CA GLN A 98 9.96 16.73 6.44
C GLN A 98 8.99 17.90 6.22
N ALA A 99 7.88 17.67 5.51
CA ALA A 99 6.83 18.68 5.32
C ALA A 99 6.11 19.07 6.62
N THR A 100 6.40 18.40 7.74
CA THR A 100 5.84 18.71 9.06
C THR A 100 6.85 19.37 10.01
N LEU A 101 8.12 19.58 9.62
CA LEU A 101 9.17 20.01 10.56
C LEU A 101 8.92 21.37 11.19
N ASP A 102 8.38 22.31 10.41
CA ASP A 102 8.04 23.66 10.89
C ASP A 102 6.66 23.71 11.55
N ASP A 103 5.88 22.62 11.49
CA ASP A 103 4.58 22.54 12.13
C ASP A 103 4.78 22.36 13.64
N THR A 104 4.10 23.22 14.41
CA THR A 104 3.99 23.14 15.86
C THR A 104 2.56 23.54 16.26
N CYS A 105 2.14 23.23 17.48
CA CYS A 105 0.81 23.61 17.94
C CYS A 105 0.75 23.82 19.45
N THR A 106 -0.31 24.50 19.90
CA THR A 106 -0.61 24.70 21.33
C THR A 106 -1.69 23.71 21.77
N PRO A 107 -1.54 22.96 22.89
CA PRO A 107 -2.54 22.00 23.31
C PRO A 107 -3.91 22.65 23.57
N GLY A 108 -4.99 21.92 23.25
CA GLY A 108 -6.36 22.39 23.41
C GLY A 108 -6.86 23.32 22.30
N THR A 109 -6.03 23.62 21.29
CA THR A 109 -6.47 24.34 20.09
C THR A 109 -6.86 23.35 18.98
N GLY A 110 -7.87 23.67 18.18
CA GLY A 110 -8.41 22.75 17.16
C GLY A 110 -7.41 22.37 16.06
N ASP A 111 -6.41 23.21 15.80
CA ASP A 111 -5.29 22.93 14.90
C ASP A 111 -4.28 21.94 15.48
N CYS A 112 -4.19 21.81 16.82
CA CYS A 112 -3.20 20.92 17.44
C CYS A 112 -3.52 19.45 17.22
N ALA A 113 -4.80 19.07 17.29
CA ALA A 113 -5.25 17.73 16.92
C ALA A 113 -4.80 17.35 15.49
N TYR A 114 -4.97 18.27 14.54
CA TYR A 114 -4.56 18.05 13.15
C TYR A 114 -3.04 17.91 13.01
N VAL A 115 -2.27 18.83 13.60
CA VAL A 115 -0.80 18.80 13.53
C VAL A 115 -0.24 17.51 14.13
N LEU A 116 -0.71 17.11 15.31
CA LEU A 116 -0.20 15.92 15.98
C LEU A 116 -0.61 14.62 15.29
N GLY A 117 -1.85 14.54 14.80
CA GLY A 117 -2.31 13.41 13.99
C GLY A 117 -1.47 13.28 12.73
N ARG A 118 -1.21 14.39 12.03
CA ARG A 118 -0.36 14.40 10.84
C ARG A 118 1.06 13.92 11.15
N VAL A 119 1.71 14.46 12.17
CA VAL A 119 3.08 14.03 12.56
C VAL A 119 3.11 12.54 12.89
N HIS A 120 2.12 12.04 13.63
CA HIS A 120 1.99 10.62 13.93
C HIS A 120 1.91 9.77 12.65
N ASP A 121 1.04 10.15 11.71
CA ASP A 121 0.81 9.38 10.48
C ASP A 121 2.05 9.36 9.57
N GLU A 122 2.77 10.49 9.45
CA GLU A 122 4.01 10.53 8.68
C GLU A 122 5.12 9.69 9.31
N LEU A 123 5.20 9.66 10.64
CA LEU A 123 6.12 8.78 11.36
C LEU A 123 5.78 7.30 11.12
N ALA A 124 4.51 6.93 11.23
CA ALA A 124 4.05 5.56 10.98
C ALA A 124 4.29 5.12 9.52
N GLY A 125 4.03 6.02 8.55
CA GLY A 125 4.29 5.77 7.13
C GLY A 125 5.78 5.58 6.82
N LEU A 126 6.64 6.38 7.45
CA LEU A 126 8.09 6.23 7.32
C LEU A 126 8.57 4.93 7.95
N GLU A 127 8.10 4.58 9.15
CA GLU A 127 8.45 3.32 9.81
C GLU A 127 8.06 2.11 8.96
N ALA A 128 6.84 2.10 8.41
CA ALA A 128 6.38 1.04 7.53
C ALA A 128 7.25 0.90 6.27
N SER A 129 7.68 2.03 5.71
CA SER A 129 8.57 2.06 4.54
C SER A 129 9.96 1.54 4.86
N MET A 130 10.51 1.88 6.03
CA MET A 130 11.81 1.39 6.50
C MET A 130 11.79 -0.11 6.81
N LYS A 131 10.73 -0.61 7.47
CA LYS A 131 10.59 -2.04 7.82
C LYS A 131 10.42 -2.95 6.60
N ALA A 132 9.81 -2.45 5.53
CA ALA A 132 9.62 -3.20 4.30
C ALA A 132 10.85 -3.16 3.37
N TYR A 133 11.92 -2.45 3.76
CA TYR A 133 13.09 -2.26 2.93
C TYR A 133 13.93 -3.56 2.90
N PRO A 134 14.33 -4.06 1.72
CA PRO A 134 14.91 -5.39 1.56
C PRO A 134 16.41 -5.49 1.92
N LYS A 135 17.12 -4.36 2.12
CA LYS A 135 18.50 -4.42 2.63
C LYS A 135 18.50 -4.92 4.08
N ASP A 136 19.70 -5.21 4.59
CA ASP A 136 19.95 -5.68 5.95
C ASP A 136 18.99 -5.03 6.96
N PRO A 137 18.22 -5.81 7.75
CA PRO A 137 17.30 -5.28 8.77
C PRO A 137 18.00 -4.35 9.79
N GLY A 138 19.33 -4.37 9.87
CA GLY A 138 20.12 -3.41 10.64
C GLY A 138 20.14 -1.97 10.10
N HIS A 139 19.83 -1.77 8.81
CA HIS A 139 20.03 -0.51 8.09
C HIS A 139 19.27 0.67 8.69
N PHE A 140 17.97 0.50 8.97
CA PHE A 140 17.13 1.51 9.63
C PHE A 140 16.86 1.19 11.11
N LYS A 141 17.73 0.41 11.75
CA LYS A 141 17.46 -0.11 13.11
C LYS A 141 17.20 0.99 14.14
N GLU A 142 17.97 2.07 14.10
CA GLU A 142 17.83 3.19 15.04
C GLU A 142 16.51 3.97 14.85
N PRO A 143 16.19 4.51 13.66
CA PRO A 143 14.95 5.25 13.47
C PRO A 143 13.71 4.37 13.71
N VAL A 144 13.73 3.10 13.28
CA VAL A 144 12.65 2.15 13.56
C VAL A 144 12.47 1.94 15.06
N ALA A 145 13.56 1.77 15.82
CA ALA A 145 13.46 1.57 17.26
C ALA A 145 12.83 2.78 17.98
N TRP A 146 13.11 4.01 17.53
CA TRP A 146 12.50 5.21 18.09
C TRP A 146 11.01 5.30 17.79
N MET A 147 10.59 5.04 16.55
CA MET A 147 9.16 5.02 16.17
C MET A 147 8.38 3.91 16.87
N THR A 148 8.96 2.70 16.99
CA THR A 148 8.38 1.61 17.78
C THR A 148 8.30 1.95 19.28
N THR A 149 9.19 2.80 19.80
CA THR A 149 9.12 3.27 21.19
C THR A 149 8.00 4.30 21.36
N LEU A 150 7.85 5.22 20.41
CA LEU A 150 6.74 6.16 20.37
C LEU A 150 5.40 5.44 20.30
N ASP A 151 5.23 4.45 19.42
CA ASP A 151 3.99 3.67 19.31
C ASP A 151 3.63 2.97 20.63
N ARG A 152 4.62 2.39 21.32
CA ARG A 152 4.43 1.81 22.67
C ARG A 152 4.04 2.85 23.73
N THR A 153 4.59 4.05 23.64
CA THR A 153 4.21 5.17 24.51
C THR A 153 2.76 5.57 24.29
N LEU A 154 2.33 5.64 23.03
CA LEU A 154 0.97 5.96 22.62
C LEU A 154 -0.02 4.81 22.91
N LYS A 155 0.47 3.57 23.00
CA LYS A 155 -0.33 2.35 23.21
C LYS A 155 -1.40 2.13 22.12
N GLY A 156 -1.11 2.60 20.91
CA GLY A 156 -2.07 2.58 19.80
C GLY A 156 -3.25 3.55 19.93
N ASP A 157 -3.27 4.40 20.96
CA ASP A 157 -4.31 5.43 21.13
C ASP A 157 -3.89 6.72 20.39
N THR A 158 -4.53 6.96 19.25
CA THR A 158 -4.31 8.15 18.42
C THR A 158 -5.38 9.22 18.65
N SER A 159 -6.13 9.15 19.75
CA SER A 159 -7.06 10.21 20.12
C SER A 159 -6.32 11.53 20.37
N THR A 160 -7.00 12.64 20.11
CA THR A 160 -6.45 13.99 20.34
C THR A 160 -5.90 14.14 21.75
N GLU A 161 -6.62 13.67 22.77
CA GLU A 161 -6.20 13.77 24.16
C GLU A 161 -4.85 13.06 24.40
N ASN A 162 -4.69 11.85 23.87
CA ASN A 162 -3.46 11.09 24.04
C ASN A 162 -2.30 11.67 23.22
N LEU A 163 -2.55 12.10 21.98
CA LEU A 163 -1.53 12.74 21.15
C LEU A 163 -1.05 14.06 21.77
N GLU A 164 -1.95 14.89 22.30
CA GLU A 164 -1.58 16.13 22.98
C GLU A 164 -0.78 15.86 24.27
N LYS A 165 -1.18 14.85 25.05
CA LYS A 165 -0.43 14.40 26.22
C LYS A 165 1.00 13.97 25.89
N HIS A 166 1.20 13.35 24.72
CA HIS A 166 2.49 12.86 24.23
C HIS A 166 3.12 13.74 23.15
N ARG A 167 2.71 15.01 23.06
CA ARG A 167 3.16 15.97 22.05
C ARG A 167 4.69 16.09 21.96
N SER A 168 5.37 16.15 23.10
CA SER A 168 6.83 16.25 23.15
C SER A 168 7.52 15.00 22.61
N ASP A 169 6.94 13.82 22.83
CA ASP A 169 7.47 12.55 22.31
C ASP A 169 7.32 12.49 20.78
N LEU A 170 6.18 12.95 20.24
CA LEU A 170 5.90 13.04 18.81
C LEU A 170 6.91 13.95 18.10
N PHE A 171 6.99 15.22 18.49
CA PHE A 171 7.90 16.18 17.86
C PHE A 171 9.37 15.80 18.09
N GLY A 172 9.71 15.34 19.30
CA GLY A 172 11.06 14.87 19.59
C GLY A 172 11.49 13.70 18.71
N THR A 173 10.58 12.75 18.45
CA THR A 173 10.84 11.61 17.56
C THR A 173 10.99 12.07 16.11
N ARG A 174 10.10 12.94 15.61
CA ARG A 174 10.19 13.56 14.28
C ARG A 174 11.55 14.23 14.06
N ASP A 175 11.95 15.10 14.98
CA ASP A 175 13.16 15.90 14.83
C ASP A 175 14.43 15.03 14.91
N ARG A 176 14.41 14.03 15.79
CA ARG A 176 15.48 13.05 15.93
C ARG A 176 15.66 12.21 14.65
N ILE A 177 14.58 11.72 14.08
CA ILE A 177 14.61 10.95 12.82
C ILE A 177 15.10 11.84 11.68
N ASN A 178 14.59 13.06 11.57
CA ASN A 178 15.06 13.99 10.55
C ASN A 178 16.56 14.23 10.64
N THR A 179 17.09 14.45 11.84
CA THR A 179 18.53 14.61 12.06
C THR A 179 19.30 13.37 11.61
N TRP A 180 18.83 12.18 12.00
CA TRP A 180 19.47 10.92 11.63
C TRP A 180 19.47 10.69 10.12
N MET A 181 18.31 10.82 9.47
CA MET A 181 18.16 10.65 8.02
C MET A 181 19.05 11.63 7.26
N GLN A 182 19.11 12.90 7.68
CA GLN A 182 20.02 13.87 7.06
C GLN A 182 21.51 13.50 7.20
N GLY A 183 21.88 12.75 8.25
CA GLY A 183 23.23 12.23 8.45
C GLY A 183 23.55 10.95 7.67
N HIS A 184 22.54 10.24 7.14
CA HIS A 184 22.67 8.96 6.43
C HIS A 184 21.96 8.98 5.07
N PRO A 185 22.28 9.94 4.19
CA PRO A 185 21.58 10.08 2.92
C PRO A 185 21.71 8.90 1.96
N GLU A 186 22.83 8.18 2.01
CA GLU A 186 23.11 6.96 1.24
C GLU A 186 22.15 5.81 1.56
N ASP A 187 21.46 5.90 2.70
CA ASP A 187 20.56 4.85 3.14
C ASP A 187 19.25 4.82 2.38
N TYR A 188 18.85 5.95 1.77
CA TYR A 188 17.55 6.11 1.13
C TYR A 188 17.59 6.91 -0.18
N ARG A 189 18.76 7.37 -0.65
CA ARG A 189 18.89 8.06 -1.95
C ARG A 189 19.14 7.13 -3.12
#